data_AF-A0A7W1PSF4-F1
#
_entry.id   AF-A0A7W1PSF4-F1
#
_cell.length_a   1.000
_cell.length_b   1.000
_cell.length_c   1.000
_cell.angle_alpha   90.00
_cell.angle_beta   90.00
_cell.angle_gamma   90.00
#
_symmetry.space_group_name_H-M   'P 1'
#
loop_
_entity.id
_entity.type
_entity.pdbx_description
1 polymer ?
#
loop_
_entity_poly.entity_id
_entity_poly.type
_entity_poly.pdbx_seq_one_letter_code
_entity_poly.pdbx_strand_id
1 'polypeptide(L)'
;MLISIKPKDFSFIVEENLVGIFKCFAKHRVKINVMQNSATSFSVSVDDDSRKIDAQVEELQQEFNVYYNRGLELITIRHYDQPTIDRVCKGKEILLELKTRNTVQMVVKDL
;
A
#
# COMPACT_ATOMS: atom_id res chain seq x y z
N MET A 1 6.40 -4.56 0.73
CA MET A 1 5.63 -4.34 1.99
C MET A 1 4.39 -3.52 1.68
N LEU A 2 3.28 -3.74 2.38
CA LEU A 2 2.07 -2.91 2.33
C LEU A 2 1.96 -2.11 3.64
N ILE A 3 1.76 -0.80 3.56
CA ILE A 3 1.57 0.09 4.71
C ILE A 3 0.16 0.67 4.62
N SER A 4 -0.61 0.61 5.71
CA SER A 4 -1.92 1.23 5.84
C SER A 4 -1.87 2.31 6.91
N ILE A 5 -2.20 3.53 6.53
CA ILE A 5 -2.16 4.75 7.35
C ILE A 5 -3.59 5.21 7.59
N LYS A 6 -3.93 5.46 8.86
CA LYS A 6 -5.27 5.89 9.30
C LYS A 6 -5.16 7.05 10.29
N PRO A 7 -6.03 8.07 10.22
CA PRO A 7 -6.13 9.08 11.27
C PRO A 7 -6.41 8.46 12.65
N LYS A 8 -5.87 9.05 13.72
CA LYS A 8 -6.03 8.53 15.10
C LYS A 8 -7.44 8.71 15.66
N ASP A 9 -8.14 9.72 15.17
CA ASP A 9 -9.49 10.11 15.56
C ASP A 9 -10.58 9.50 14.66
N PHE A 10 -10.21 8.57 13.77
CA PHE A 10 -11.12 7.94 12.79
C PHE A 10 -11.78 8.93 11.82
N SER A 11 -11.23 10.14 11.68
CA SER A 11 -11.66 11.14 10.72
C SER A 11 -11.40 10.69 9.27
N PHE A 12 -11.94 11.46 8.34
CA PHE A 12 -11.61 11.28 6.93
C PHE A 12 -10.18 11.76 6.63
N ILE A 13 -9.50 11.08 5.72
CA ILE A 13 -8.23 11.55 5.17
C ILE A 13 -8.53 12.71 4.23
N VAL A 14 -8.07 13.90 4.63
CA VAL A 14 -8.13 15.11 3.81
C VAL A 14 -6.79 15.37 3.13
N GLU A 15 -6.76 16.31 2.19
CA GLU A 15 -5.60 16.65 1.38
C GLU A 15 -4.39 17.04 2.24
N GLU A 16 -4.60 17.72 3.38
CA GLU A 16 -3.54 18.10 4.30
C GLU A 16 -2.81 16.88 4.89
N ASN A 17 -3.55 15.81 5.22
CA ASN A 17 -2.94 14.56 5.68
C ASN A 17 -2.08 13.94 4.58
N LEU A 18 -2.59 13.91 3.34
CA LEU A 18 -1.86 13.36 2.20
C LEU A 18 -0.55 14.13 1.95
N VAL A 19 -0.58 15.47 2.04
CA VAL A 19 0.62 16.30 1.92
C VAL A 19 1.66 15.92 2.98
N GLY A 20 1.25 15.75 4.24
CA GLY A 20 2.14 15.31 5.32
C GLY A 20 2.73 13.92 5.06
N ILE A 21 1.88 12.97 4.67
CA ILE A 21 2.29 11.61 4.33
C ILE A 21 3.31 11.64 3.19
N PHE A 22 3.02 12.28 2.04
CA PHE A 22 3.93 12.32 0.90
C PHE A 22 5.26 13.03 1.22
N LYS A 23 5.26 14.07 2.08
CA LYS A 23 6.50 14.69 2.57
C LYS A 23 7.37 13.70 3.34
N CYS A 24 6.76 12.87 4.20
CA CYS A 24 7.47 11.82 4.92
C CYS A 24 8.07 10.78 3.95
N PHE A 25 7.31 10.33 2.94
CA PHE A 25 7.83 9.42 1.90
C PHE A 25 9.00 10.00 1.11
N ALA A 26 8.92 11.28 0.72
CA ALA A 26 9.99 11.97 0.03
C ALA A 26 11.25 12.12 0.89
N LYS A 27 11.10 12.49 2.17
CA LYS A 27 12.20 12.64 3.14
C LYS A 27 13.02 11.36 3.29
N HIS A 28 12.34 10.22 3.41
CA HIS A 28 12.99 8.90 3.58
C HIS A 28 13.36 8.22 2.26
N ARG A 29 13.10 8.87 1.11
CA ARG A 29 13.37 8.35 -0.24
C ARG A 29 12.74 6.97 -0.49
N VAL A 30 11.54 6.77 0.06
CA VAL A 30 10.76 5.54 -0.14
C VAL A 30 9.90 5.71 -1.38
N LYS A 31 10.08 4.82 -2.35
CA LYS A 31 9.29 4.81 -3.59
C LYS A 31 7.97 4.07 -3.35
N ILE A 32 6.87 4.72 -3.70
CA ILE A 32 5.53 4.11 -3.72
C ILE A 32 5.32 3.40 -5.06
N ASN A 33 4.92 2.13 -5.00
CA ASN A 33 4.65 1.30 -6.17
C ASN A 33 3.16 1.27 -6.52
N VAL A 34 2.30 1.14 -5.51
CA VAL A 34 0.83 1.18 -5.63
C VAL A 34 0.27 1.99 -4.47
N MET A 35 -0.76 2.78 -4.75
CA MET A 35 -1.50 3.52 -3.73
C MET A 35 -3.00 3.25 -3.85
N GLN A 36 -3.68 3.19 -2.72
CA GLN A 36 -5.12 3.04 -2.63
C GLN A 36 -5.63 3.96 -1.53
N ASN A 37 -6.59 4.80 -1.91
CA ASN A 37 -7.14 5.83 -1.03
C ASN A 37 -8.60 5.48 -0.79
N SER A 38 -8.99 5.49 0.47
CA SER A 38 -10.37 5.42 0.91
C SER A 38 -10.68 6.65 1.76
N ALA A 39 -11.95 6.85 2.11
CA ALA A 39 -12.33 7.98 2.94
C ALA A 39 -11.58 7.99 4.29
N THR A 40 -11.26 6.83 4.87
CA THR A 40 -10.71 6.71 6.24
C THR A 40 -9.30 6.11 6.30
N SER A 41 -8.73 5.71 5.16
CA SER A 41 -7.41 5.07 5.13
C SER A 41 -6.68 5.26 3.82
N PHE A 42 -5.36 5.35 3.92
CA PHE A 42 -4.44 5.48 2.82
C PHE A 42 -3.46 4.30 2.87
N SER A 43 -3.52 3.44 1.87
CA SER A 43 -2.69 2.24 1.79
C SER A 43 -1.70 2.34 0.64
N VAL A 44 -0.43 2.01 0.90
CA VAL A 44 0.65 2.08 -0.07
C VAL A 44 1.51 0.83 -0.06
N SER A 45 1.82 0.32 -1.25
CA SER A 45 2.81 -0.72 -1.45
C SER A 45 4.17 -0.10 -1.75
N VAL A 46 5.21 -0.58 -1.07
CA VAL A 46 6.60 -0.10 -1.18
C VAL A 46 7.57 -1.27 -1.17
N ASP A 47 8.79 -1.03 -1.65
CA ASP A 47 9.88 -2.01 -1.55
C ASP A 47 10.32 -2.16 -0.08
N ASP A 48 10.52 -3.39 0.40
CA ASP A 48 10.86 -3.70 1.80
C ASP A 48 12.36 -3.44 2.11
N ASP A 49 12.79 -2.19 1.98
CA ASP A 49 14.09 -1.70 2.44
C ASP A 49 14.00 -1.28 3.91
N SER A 50 14.26 -2.24 4.80
CA SER A 50 14.21 -2.07 6.27
C SER A 50 14.93 -0.81 6.77
N ARG A 51 16.06 -0.43 6.16
CA ARG A 51 16.85 0.74 6.59
C ARG A 51 16.11 2.07 6.43
N LYS A 52 15.18 2.17 5.48
CA LYS A 52 14.42 3.40 5.20
C LYS A 52 13.02 3.36 5.81
N ILE A 53 12.44 2.16 5.88
CA ILE A 53 11.05 1.98 6.30
C ILE A 53 10.87 2.21 7.79
N ASP A 54 11.78 1.70 8.63
CA ASP A 54 11.55 1.71 10.07
C ASP A 54 11.45 3.16 10.60
N ALA A 55 12.38 4.04 10.18
CA ALA A 55 12.35 5.47 10.52
C ALA A 55 11.14 6.22 9.95
N GLN A 56 10.68 5.84 8.75
CA GLN A 56 9.47 6.40 8.16
C GLN A 56 8.22 6.00 8.95
N VAL A 57 8.10 4.72 9.31
CA VAL A 57 6.95 4.21 10.05
C VAL A 57 6.87 4.87 11.42
N GLU A 58 7.99 5.00 12.12
CA GLU A 58 8.05 5.71 13.41
C GLU A 58 7.59 7.17 13.28
N GLU A 59 8.04 7.89 12.24
CA GLU A 59 7.63 9.28 12.00
C GLU A 59 6.12 9.38 11.70
N LEU A 60 5.60 8.51 10.84
CA LEU A 60 4.16 8.47 10.55
C LEU A 60 3.32 8.10 11.77
N GLN A 61 3.82 7.24 12.67
CA GLN A 61 3.13 6.82 13.89
C GLN A 61 2.95 7.95 14.91
N GLN A 62 3.70 9.05 14.80
CA GLN A 62 3.51 10.23 15.64
C GLN A 62 2.14 10.88 15.39
N GLU A 63 1.68 10.90 14.15
CA GLU A 63 0.44 11.58 13.73
C GLU A 63 -0.68 10.59 13.40
N PHE A 64 -0.36 9.39 12.93
CA PHE A 64 -1.32 8.42 12.39
C PHE A 64 -1.24 7.05 13.10
N ASN A 65 -2.29 6.25 12.95
CA ASN A 65 -2.22 4.82 13.20
C ASN A 65 -1.66 4.13 11.95
N VAL A 66 -0.52 3.45 12.08
CA VAL A 66 0.18 2.81 10.97
C VAL A 66 0.24 1.30 11.19
N TYR A 67 -0.23 0.55 10.19
CA TYR A 67 -0.19 -0.91 10.13
C TYR A 67 0.62 -1.33 8.90
N TYR A 68 1.30 -2.47 8.95
CA TYR A 68 2.04 -2.96 7.80
C TYR A 68 2.13 -4.48 7.72
N ASN A 69 2.31 -4.97 6.49
CA ASN A 69 2.50 -6.37 6.16
C ASN A 69 3.78 -6.53 5.32
N ARG A 70 4.70 -7.39 5.77
CA ARG A 70 5.95 -7.74 5.06
C ARG A 70 5.83 -9.08 4.35
N GLY A 71 6.83 -9.43 3.54
CA GLY A 71 6.85 -10.69 2.78
C GLY A 71 5.75 -10.76 1.73
N LEU A 72 5.55 -9.66 0.99
CA LEU A 72 4.48 -9.53 0.00
C LEU A 72 5.06 -9.44 -1.40
N GLU A 73 4.25 -9.86 -2.37
CA GLU A 73 4.54 -9.76 -3.79
C GLU A 73 3.56 -8.77 -4.45
N LEU A 74 4.06 -7.96 -5.39
CA LEU A 74 3.22 -7.09 -6.23
C LEU A 74 3.08 -7.73 -7.61
N ILE A 75 1.86 -8.16 -7.94
CA ILE A 75 1.51 -8.67 -9.26
C ILE A 75 0.88 -7.54 -10.08
N THR A 76 1.30 -7.39 -11.33
CA THR A 76 0.69 -6.45 -12.29
C THR A 76 0.35 -7.19 -13.58
N ILE A 77 -0.94 -7.23 -13.93
CA ILE A 77 -1.44 -7.88 -15.15
C ILE A 77 -2.09 -6.81 -16.04
N ARG A 78 -1.61 -6.70 -17.28
CA ARG A 78 -2.20 -5.84 -18.32
C ARG A 78 -3.12 -6.65 -19.21
N HIS A 79 -4.17 -6.02 -19.72
CA HIS A 79 -5.24 -6.65 -20.51
C HIS A 79 -5.76 -7.92 -19.84
N TYR A 80 -6.07 -7.82 -18.55
CA TYR A 80 -6.41 -8.98 -17.74
C TYR A 80 -7.74 -9.61 -18.16
N ASP A 81 -7.85 -10.89 -17.89
CA ASP A 81 -9.11 -11.63 -17.81
C ASP A 81 -9.17 -12.36 -16.45
N GLN A 82 -10.37 -12.78 -16.06
CA GLN A 82 -10.55 -13.48 -14.80
C GLN A 82 -9.75 -14.81 -14.72
N PRO A 83 -9.69 -15.64 -15.78
CA PRO A 83 -8.87 -16.87 -15.76
C PRO A 83 -7.39 -16.63 -15.47
N THR A 84 -6.81 -15.55 -15.99
CA THR A 84 -5.40 -15.18 -15.73
C THR A 84 -5.22 -14.74 -14.29
N ILE A 85 -6.14 -13.95 -13.74
CA ILE A 85 -6.10 -13.54 -12.33
C ILE A 85 -6.13 -14.79 -11.43
N ASP A 86 -7.11 -15.67 -11.63
CA ASP A 86 -7.31 -16.87 -10.80
C ASP A 86 -6.08 -17.78 -10.82
N ARG A 87 -5.44 -17.93 -11.98
CA ARG A 87 -4.23 -18.73 -12.14
C ARG A 87 -3.03 -18.14 -11.38
N VAL A 88 -2.83 -16.83 -11.46
CA VAL A 88 -1.67 -16.16 -10.84
C VAL A 88 -1.86 -15.98 -9.33
N CYS A 89 -3.10 -15.85 -8.86
CA CYS A 89 -3.45 -15.71 -7.45
C CYS A 89 -3.69 -17.06 -6.74
N LYS A 90 -3.52 -18.19 -7.43
CA LYS A 90 -3.70 -19.52 -6.84
C LYS A 90 -2.73 -19.72 -5.67
N GLY A 91 -3.28 -20.07 -4.49
CA GLY A 91 -2.48 -20.29 -3.27
C GLY A 91 -1.97 -19.00 -2.64
N LYS A 92 -2.54 -17.85 -2.98
CA LYS A 92 -2.15 -16.55 -2.44
C LYS A 92 -3.37 -15.82 -1.86
N GLU A 93 -3.16 -15.12 -0.76
CA GLU A 93 -4.11 -14.17 -0.19
C GLU A 93 -3.91 -12.79 -0.84
N ILE A 94 -4.99 -12.18 -1.34
CA ILE A 94 -4.95 -10.82 -1.88
C ILE A 94 -5.23 -9.82 -0.76
N LEU A 95 -4.25 -8.98 -0.42
CA LEU A 95 -4.37 -7.95 0.62
C LEU A 95 -4.80 -6.60 0.06
N LEU A 96 -4.46 -6.33 -1.20
CA LEU A 96 -4.82 -5.11 -1.91
C LEU A 96 -5.09 -5.45 -3.37
N GLU A 97 -6.19 -4.95 -3.92
CA GLU A 97 -6.52 -5.04 -5.34
C GLU A 97 -6.84 -3.65 -5.89
N LEU A 98 -6.19 -3.29 -7.00
CA LEU A 98 -6.49 -2.09 -7.77
C LEU A 98 -6.76 -2.47 -9.22
N LYS A 99 -8.00 -2.29 -9.65
CA LYS A 99 -8.46 -2.56 -11.02
C LYS A 99 -8.72 -1.26 -11.77
N THR A 100 -8.11 -1.13 -12.93
CA THR A 100 -8.42 -0.14 -13.95
C THR A 100 -9.04 -0.84 -15.16
N ARG A 101 -9.40 -0.09 -16.21
CA ARG A 101 -10.00 -0.66 -17.43
C ARG A 101 -9.13 -1.76 -18.06
N ASN A 102 -7.81 -1.60 -18.02
CA ASN A 102 -6.87 -2.48 -18.72
C ASN A 102 -5.79 -3.10 -17.84
N THR A 103 -5.72 -2.73 -16.55
CA THR A 103 -4.65 -3.22 -15.67
C THR A 103 -5.23 -3.59 -14.32
N VAL A 104 -4.83 -4.74 -13.78
CA VAL A 104 -5.04 -5.09 -12.38
C VAL A 104 -3.68 -5.17 -11.69
N GLN A 105 -3.59 -4.54 -10.53
CA GLN A 105 -2.46 -4.64 -9.62
C GLN A 105 -2.93 -5.28 -8.32
N MET A 106 -2.20 -6.27 -7.84
CA MET A 106 -2.55 -6.99 -6.62
C MET A 106 -1.33 -7.11 -5.73
N VAL A 107 -1.49 -6.75 -4.46
CA VAL A 107 -0.49 -7.06 -3.42
C VAL A 107 -0.95 -8.32 -2.73
N VAL A 108 -0.11 -9.34 -2.78
CA VAL A 108 -0.46 -10.69 -2.34
C VAL A 108 0.54 -11.25 -1.34
N LYS A 109 0.08 -12.24 -0.59
CA LYS A 109 0.88 -13.03 0.36
C LYS A 109 0.70 -14.51 0.05
N ASP A 110 1.76 -15.30 0.07
CA ASP A 110 1.65 -16.74 -0.04
C ASP A 110 0.94 -17.33 1.20
N LEU A 111 0.04 -18.30 0.97
CA LEU A 111 -0.70 -19.01 2.01
C LEU A 111 0.12 -20.11 2.69
#